data_AF-A0A0A8IHF8-F1
#
_entry.id   AF-A0A0A8IHF8-F1
#
_cell.length_a   1.000
_cell.length_b   1.000
_cell.length_c   1.000
_cell.angle_alpha   90.00
_cell.angle_beta   90.00
_cell.angle_gamma   90.00
#
_symmetry.space_group_name_H-M   'P 1'
#
loop_
_entity.id
_entity.type
_entity.pdbx_description
1 polymer ?
#
loop_
_entity_poly.entity_id
_entity_poly.type
_entity_poly.pdbx_seq_one_letter_code
_entity_poly.pdbx_strand_id
1 'polypeptide(L)'
;CAWPLSLLLYTPILDKEVEGEYLDQKEPLKIPGCKPVRPEDVAKPMMNRKDPEYESFISIASEIGVMSDGILVNTWEDLEPTSLKAMREDPEWKQILKVPVYSFGPMIRPGGSSSPRGEVLGWLDMQPNASVIYISF
;
A
#
# COMPACT_ATOMS: atom_id res chain seq x y z
N CYS A 1 0.29 -4.29 2.55
CA CYS A 1 1.52 -3.65 2.04
C CYS A 1 1.71 -2.33 2.79
N ALA A 2 2.81 -2.20 3.54
CA ALA A 2 3.17 -1.07 4.38
C ALA A 2 3.64 0.15 3.58
N TRP A 3 4.37 -0.04 2.48
CA TRP A 3 4.86 1.09 1.68
C TRP A 3 3.72 1.90 1.03
N PRO A 4 2.73 1.29 0.32
CA PRO A 4 1.57 2.01 -0.19
C PRO A 4 0.71 2.63 0.92
N LEU A 5 0.61 1.97 2.08
CA LEU A 5 -0.07 2.53 3.25
C LEU A 5 0.62 3.81 3.74
N SER A 6 1.96 3.84 3.75
CA SER A 6 2.71 5.03 4.13
C SER A 6 2.47 6.20 3.15
N LEU A 7 2.35 5.93 1.84
CA LEU A 7 1.96 6.97 0.88
C LEU A 7 0.56 7.50 1.18
N LEU A 8 -0.43 6.61 1.36
CA LEU A 8 -1.80 7.00 1.70
C LEU A 8 -1.83 7.90 2.94
N LEU A 9 -1.25 7.46 4.05
CA LEU A 9 -1.29 8.20 5.32
C LEU A 9 -0.51 9.53 5.28
N TYR A 10 0.50 9.63 4.43
CA TYR A 10 1.30 10.85 4.26
C TYR A 10 0.75 11.80 3.19
N THR A 11 -0.25 11.38 2.41
CA THR A 11 -0.83 12.18 1.32
C THR A 11 -1.37 13.54 1.78
N PRO A 12 -2.04 13.70 2.95
CA PRO A 12 -2.54 15.00 3.40
C PRO A 12 -1.42 16.05 3.67
N ILE A 13 -0.19 15.59 3.87
CA ILE A 13 1.00 16.46 4.01
C ILE A 13 1.52 16.82 2.64
N LEU A 14 1.68 15.82 1.76
CA LEU A 14 2.07 16.05 0.37
C LEU A 14 1.12 17.00 -0.34
N ASP A 15 -0.19 16.94 -0.07
CA ASP A 15 -1.20 17.84 -0.63
C ASP A 15 -0.93 19.32 -0.30
N LYS A 16 -0.39 19.58 0.90
CA LYS A 16 -0.06 20.92 1.38
C LYS A 16 1.32 21.39 0.92
N GLU A 17 2.28 20.49 0.85
CA GLU A 17 3.68 20.81 0.56
C GLU A 17 4.01 20.82 -0.93
N VAL A 18 3.31 20.02 -1.74
CA VAL A 18 3.54 19.93 -3.17
C VAL A 18 2.66 20.94 -3.89
N GLU A 19 3.29 21.87 -4.60
CA GLU A 19 2.62 22.80 -5.51
C GLU A 19 2.37 22.14 -6.87
N GLY A 20 1.15 22.27 -7.41
CA GLY A 20 0.77 21.72 -8.71
C GLY A 20 0.49 20.21 -8.70
N GLU A 21 0.57 19.57 -9.87
CA GLU A 21 0.33 18.14 -9.99
C GLU A 21 1.54 17.32 -9.51
N TYR A 22 1.29 16.15 -8.91
CA TYR A 22 2.36 15.25 -8.49
C TYR A 22 3.18 14.73 -9.67
N LEU A 23 2.54 14.56 -10.84
CA LEU A 23 3.19 14.09 -12.07
C LEU A 23 4.19 15.09 -12.67
N ASP A 24 4.03 16.38 -12.35
CA ASP A 24 4.89 17.46 -12.86
C ASP A 24 6.16 17.63 -12.00
N GLN A 25 6.25 16.95 -10.87
CA GLN A 25 7.39 17.05 -9.96
C GLN A 25 8.63 16.43 -10.60
N LYS A 26 9.78 17.13 -10.51
CA LYS A 26 11.06 16.65 -11.07
C LYS A 26 11.75 15.64 -10.15
N GLU A 27 11.55 15.81 -8.85
CA GLU A 27 12.16 14.98 -7.82
C GLU A 27 11.11 14.02 -7.24
N PRO A 28 11.52 12.81 -6.82
CA PRO A 28 10.63 11.89 -6.12
C PRO A 28 10.02 12.50 -4.86
N LEU A 29 8.74 12.21 -4.62
CA LEU A 29 8.03 12.58 -3.41
C LEU A 29 8.64 11.84 -2.21
N LYS A 30 9.05 12.60 -1.21
CA LYS A 30 9.69 12.04 -0.01
C LYS A 30 8.63 11.63 1.00
N ILE A 31 8.81 10.46 1.58
CA ILE A 31 8.05 9.98 2.73
C ILE A 31 9.09 9.68 3.83
N PRO A 32 8.98 10.27 5.03
CA PRO A 32 9.96 10.09 6.10
C PRO A 32 10.24 8.62 6.40
N GLY A 33 11.51 8.24 6.39
CA GLY A 33 11.97 6.87 6.63
C GLY A 33 11.59 5.82 5.57
N CYS A 34 10.82 6.16 4.54
CA CYS A 34 10.35 5.25 3.49
C CYS A 34 11.09 5.45 2.17
N LYS A 35 10.96 4.47 1.26
CA LYS A 35 11.40 4.64 -0.12
C LYS A 35 10.62 5.80 -0.78
N PRO A 36 11.27 6.78 -1.43
CA PRO A 36 10.59 7.85 -2.14
C PRO A 36 9.68 7.33 -3.27
N VAL A 37 8.63 8.09 -3.57
CA VAL A 37 7.66 7.76 -4.63
C VAL A 37 8.01 8.56 -5.87
N ARG A 38 8.26 7.88 -6.98
CA ARG A 38 8.43 8.57 -8.26
C ARG A 38 7.09 9.18 -8.68
N PRO A 39 7.08 10.35 -9.35
CA PRO A 39 5.87 10.95 -9.88
C PRO A 39 4.96 9.95 -10.61
N GLU A 40 5.54 9.11 -11.48
CA GLU A 40 4.80 8.10 -12.25
C GLU A 40 4.23 6.92 -11.43
N ASP A 41 4.68 6.73 -10.19
CA ASP A 41 4.31 5.60 -9.33
C ASP A 41 3.27 5.99 -8.25
N VAL A 42 2.70 7.19 -8.31
CA VAL A 42 1.69 7.62 -7.33
C VAL A 42 0.41 6.80 -7.43
N ALA A 43 -0.38 6.78 -6.35
CA ALA A 43 -1.68 6.12 -6.36
C ALA A 43 -2.59 6.73 -7.44
N LYS A 44 -3.45 5.93 -8.06
CA LYS A 44 -4.31 6.37 -9.18
C LYS A 44 -5.06 7.70 -8.88
N PRO A 45 -5.67 7.92 -7.70
CA PRO A 45 -6.34 9.19 -7.41
C PRO A 45 -5.39 10.41 -7.39
N MET A 46 -4.10 10.20 -7.12
CA MET A 46 -3.08 11.26 -7.11
C MET A 46 -2.57 11.61 -8.52
N MET A 47 -2.95 10.88 -9.58
CA MET A 47 -2.49 11.18 -10.94
C MET A 47 -3.08 12.51 -11.48
N ASN A 48 -4.21 12.96 -10.92
CA ASN A 48 -4.84 14.22 -11.27
C ASN A 48 -5.57 14.78 -10.05
N ARG A 49 -5.03 15.84 -9.43
CA ARG A 49 -5.60 16.46 -8.23
C ARG A 49 -6.97 17.13 -8.45
N LYS A 50 -7.38 17.30 -9.71
CA LYS A 50 -8.69 17.85 -10.09
C LYS A 50 -9.75 16.77 -10.30
N ASP A 51 -9.37 15.50 -10.24
CA ASP A 51 -10.30 14.38 -10.35
C ASP A 51 -11.18 14.31 -9.08
N PRO A 52 -12.51 14.12 -9.20
CA PRO A 52 -13.38 13.91 -8.04
C PRO A 52 -12.92 12.78 -7.08
N GLU A 53 -12.22 11.76 -7.58
CA GLU A 53 -11.68 10.69 -6.75
C GLU A 53 -10.58 11.18 -5.79
N TYR A 54 -9.89 12.28 -6.10
CA TYR A 54 -8.80 12.83 -5.29
C TYR A 54 -9.30 13.36 -3.94
N GLU A 55 -10.43 14.07 -3.92
CA GLU A 55 -11.00 14.62 -2.69
C GLU A 55 -11.37 13.51 -1.70
N SER A 56 -12.02 12.45 -2.21
CA SER A 56 -12.37 11.28 -1.40
C SER A 56 -11.12 10.57 -0.87
N PHE A 57 -10.06 10.48 -1.68
CA PHE A 57 -8.79 9.88 -1.30
C PHE A 57 -8.11 10.65 -0.16
N ILE A 58 -8.08 11.98 -0.23
CA ILE A 58 -7.53 12.85 0.82
C ILE A 58 -8.36 12.77 2.12
N SER A 59 -9.69 12.72 2.02
CA SER A 59 -10.56 12.57 3.21
C SER A 59 -10.24 11.27 3.94
N ILE A 60 -10.23 10.14 3.22
CA ILE A 60 -9.90 8.83 3.79
C ILE A 60 -8.51 8.84 4.43
N ALA A 61 -7.51 9.39 3.73
CA ALA A 61 -6.14 9.48 4.23
C ALA A 61 -6.05 10.28 5.54
N SER A 62 -6.82 11.36 5.67
CA SER A 62 -6.85 12.22 6.86
C SER A 62 -7.61 11.57 8.03
N GLU A 63 -8.62 10.75 7.74
CA GLU A 63 -9.50 10.14 8.73
C GLU A 63 -8.91 8.87 9.38
N ILE A 64 -8.20 8.03 8.61
CA ILE A 64 -7.72 6.72 9.10
C ILE A 64 -6.94 6.83 10.42
N GLY A 65 -5.99 7.77 10.50
CA GLY A 65 -5.13 7.92 11.69
C GLY A 65 -5.84 8.54 12.89
N VAL A 66 -6.94 9.25 12.67
CA VAL A 66 -7.71 9.97 13.71
C VAL A 66 -8.88 9.15 14.23
N MET A 67 -9.50 8.35 13.37
CA MET A 67 -10.74 7.61 13.66
C MET A 67 -10.52 6.14 14.06
N SER A 68 -9.28 5.66 14.04
CA SER A 68 -8.95 4.29 14.44
C SER A 68 -8.25 4.27 15.80
N ASP A 69 -8.24 3.10 16.46
CA ASP A 69 -7.40 2.82 17.63
C ASP A 69 -6.09 2.11 17.25
N GLY A 70 -5.95 1.71 15.99
CA GLY A 70 -4.83 0.93 15.46
C GLY A 70 -5.06 0.51 14.02
N ILE A 71 -3.97 0.28 13.30
CA ILE A 71 -4.00 -0.11 11.89
C ILE A 71 -3.43 -1.52 11.74
N LEU A 72 -4.22 -2.42 11.16
CA LEU A 72 -3.78 -3.75 10.77
C LEU A 72 -3.38 -3.75 9.29
N VAL A 73 -2.15 -4.12 8.98
CA VAL A 73 -1.64 -4.20 7.61
C VAL A 73 -1.26 -5.63 7.25
N ASN A 74 -1.88 -6.16 6.18
CA ASN A 74 -1.55 -7.49 5.66
C ASN A 74 -0.18 -7.45 4.95
N THR A 75 0.87 -7.60 5.75
CA THR A 75 2.29 -7.74 5.39
C THR A 75 3.03 -8.34 6.60
N TRP A 76 4.34 -8.59 6.49
CA TRP A 76 5.17 -9.08 7.59
C TRP A 76 6.51 -8.32 7.65
N GLU A 77 7.18 -8.42 8.79
CA GLU A 77 8.38 -7.63 9.12
C GLU A 77 9.49 -7.78 8.07
N ASP A 78 9.77 -9.00 7.62
CA ASP A 78 10.85 -9.25 6.66
C ASP A 78 10.53 -8.78 5.23
N LEU A 79 9.25 -8.61 4.86
CA LEU A 79 8.88 -8.14 3.51
C LEU A 79 9.07 -6.63 3.39
N GLU A 80 8.69 -5.87 4.42
CA GLU A 80 8.65 -4.41 4.38
C GLU A 80 9.25 -3.77 5.64
N PRO A 81 10.48 -4.15 6.04
CA PRO A 81 11.06 -3.73 7.32
C PRO A 81 11.24 -2.21 7.39
N THR A 82 11.62 -1.58 6.28
CA THR A 82 11.86 -0.14 6.21
C THR A 82 10.60 0.68 6.48
N SER A 83 9.50 0.39 5.77
CA SER A 83 8.26 1.15 5.90
C SER A 83 7.56 0.89 7.23
N LEU A 84 7.57 -0.36 7.72
CA LEU A 84 7.03 -0.68 9.04
C LEU A 84 7.81 0.03 10.15
N LYS A 85 9.15 0.02 10.09
CA LYS A 85 10.00 0.72 11.05
C LYS A 85 9.76 2.24 11.00
N ALA A 86 9.72 2.83 9.81
CA ALA A 86 9.48 4.26 9.63
C ALA A 86 8.17 4.70 10.30
N MET A 87 7.05 4.05 9.98
CA MET A 87 5.74 4.41 10.54
C MET A 87 5.65 4.24 12.07
N ARG A 88 6.48 3.36 12.66
CA ARG A 88 6.47 3.10 14.11
C ARG A 88 7.47 3.97 14.90
N GLU A 89 8.61 4.28 14.30
CA GLU A 89 9.76 4.83 15.03
C GLU A 89 10.10 6.28 14.64
N ASP A 90 9.86 6.67 13.40
CA ASP A 90 10.25 7.97 12.86
C ASP A 90 9.53 9.11 13.61
N PRO A 91 10.26 10.17 14.04
CA PRO A 91 9.67 11.26 14.79
C PRO A 91 8.54 12.00 14.08
N GLU A 92 8.60 12.11 12.75
CA GLU A 92 7.58 12.79 11.96
C GLU A 92 6.32 11.92 11.88
N TRP A 93 6.49 10.61 11.66
CA TRP A 93 5.38 9.66 11.71
C TRP A 93 4.66 9.66 13.05
N LYS A 94 5.38 9.79 14.17
CA LYS A 94 4.76 9.90 15.51
C LYS A 94 3.95 11.17 15.70
N GLN A 95 4.15 12.22 14.89
CA GLN A 95 3.31 13.42 14.91
C GLN A 95 2.00 13.21 14.14
N ILE A 96 2.05 12.42 13.08
CA ILE A 96 0.96 12.18 12.13
C ILE A 96 0.06 11.05 12.61
N LEU A 97 0.67 9.93 12.98
CA LEU A 97 0.01 8.71 13.35
C LEU A 97 0.15 8.48 14.85
N LYS A 98 -0.95 8.69 15.58
CA LYS A 98 -1.02 8.50 17.04
C LYS A 98 -1.41 7.09 17.45
N VAL A 99 -1.61 6.21 16.47
CA VAL A 99 -2.06 4.84 16.68
C VAL A 99 -1.01 3.84 16.22
N PRO A 100 -0.96 2.65 16.84
CA PRO A 100 -0.01 1.61 16.47
C PRO A 100 -0.33 1.00 15.09
N VAL A 101 0.72 0.60 14.37
CA VAL A 101 0.64 -0.17 13.11
C VAL A 101 1.12 -1.60 13.33
N TYR A 102 0.23 -2.56 13.12
CA TYR A 102 0.48 -3.98 13.28
C TYR A 102 0.54 -4.69 11.94
N SER A 103 1.66 -5.36 11.66
CA SER A 103 1.76 -6.30 10.55
C SER A 103 1.20 -7.66 10.98
N PHE A 104 0.30 -8.24 10.20
CA PHE A 104 -0.36 -9.51 10.54
C PHE A 104 -0.47 -10.49 9.37
N GLY A 105 0.38 -10.29 8.35
CA GLY A 105 0.41 -11.11 7.15
C GLY A 105 1.40 -12.28 7.19
N PRO A 106 1.39 -13.13 6.15
CA PRO A 106 0.42 -13.09 5.05
C PRO A 106 -0.91 -13.73 5.47
N MET A 107 -1.98 -12.93 5.47
CA MET A 107 -3.33 -13.47 5.51
C MET A 107 -3.68 -14.00 4.13
N ILE A 108 -3.73 -15.32 4.04
CA ILE A 108 -4.07 -16.05 2.83
C ILE A 108 -5.40 -16.76 3.01
N ARG A 109 -6.09 -17.03 1.90
CA ARG A 109 -7.24 -17.93 1.93
C ARG A 109 -6.76 -19.32 2.34
N PRO A 110 -7.39 -19.97 3.33
CA PRO A 110 -7.04 -21.34 3.69
C PRO A 110 -7.20 -22.25 2.47
N GLY A 111 -6.23 -23.13 2.25
CA GLY A 111 -6.29 -24.11 1.16
C GLY A 111 -7.42 -25.10 1.42
N GLY A 112 -8.41 -25.14 0.53
CA GLY A 112 -9.51 -26.10 0.59
C GLY A 112 -10.88 -25.43 0.64
N SER A 113 -11.36 -24.95 -0.51
CA SER A 113 -12.78 -25.05 -0.78
C SER A 113 -13.05 -26.42 -1.38
N SER A 114 -14.09 -27.10 -0.91
CA SER A 114 -14.67 -28.35 -1.41
C SER A 114 -15.23 -28.25 -2.84
N SER A 115 -14.68 -27.35 -3.64
CA SER A 115 -15.00 -27.18 -5.05
C SER A 115 -14.55 -28.42 -5.80
N PRO A 116 -15.36 -28.97 -6.73
CA PRO A 116 -14.92 -30.03 -7.61
C PRO A 116 -13.60 -29.64 -8.25
N ARG A 117 -12.61 -30.55 -8.21
CA ARG A 117 -11.30 -30.34 -8.82
C ARG A 117 -11.52 -30.08 -10.31
N GLY A 118 -11.38 -28.83 -10.73
CA GLY A 118 -11.64 -28.41 -12.10
C GLY A 118 -10.62 -28.99 -13.08
N GLU A 119 -11.00 -29.07 -14.36
CA GLU A 119 -10.16 -29.59 -15.45
C GLU A 119 -8.79 -28.89 -15.52
N VAL A 120 -8.71 -27.61 -15.14
CA VAL A 120 -7.48 -26.81 -15.10
C VAL A 120 -6.45 -27.40 -14.12
N LEU A 121 -6.87 -27.88 -12.95
CA LEU A 121 -5.94 -28.48 -11.98
C LEU A 121 -5.43 -29.84 -12.47
N GLY A 122 -6.27 -30.62 -13.16
CA GLY A 122 -5.84 -31.87 -13.79
C GLY A 122 -4.85 -31.63 -14.94
N TRP A 123 -5.06 -30.59 -15.76
CA TRP A 123 -4.09 -30.17 -16.76
C TRP A 123 -2.77 -29.70 -16.13
N LEU A 124 -2.84 -28.94 -15.03
CA LEU A 124 -1.67 -28.42 -14.30
C LEU A 124 -0.79 -29.54 -13.75
N ASP A 125 -1.39 -30.63 -13.25
CA ASP A 125 -0.67 -31.82 -12.75
C ASP A 125 0.20 -32.50 -13.83
N MET A 126 -0.11 -32.32 -15.11
CA MET A 126 0.64 -32.93 -16.23
C MET A 126 1.84 -32.09 -16.68
N GLN A 127 2.00 -30.87 -16.17
CA GLN A 127 3.05 -29.96 -16.62
C GLN A 127 4.35 -30.19 -15.83
N PRO A 128 5.54 -29.96 -16.43
CA PRO A 128 6.79 -29.98 -15.69
C PRO A 128 6.80 -28.96 -14.53
N ASN A 129 7.58 -29.25 -13.49
CA ASN A 129 7.72 -28.36 -12.33
C ASN A 129 8.10 -26.94 -12.77
N ALA A 130 7.37 -25.94 -12.25
CA ALA A 130 7.60 -24.52 -12.51
C ALA A 130 7.60 -24.11 -14.00
N SER A 131 6.86 -24.84 -14.87
CA SER A 131 6.77 -24.55 -16.31
C SER A 131 5.55 -23.72 -16.74
N VAL A 132 4.56 -23.57 -15.86
CA VAL A 132 3.31 -22.86 -16.14
C VAL A 132 3.36 -21.44 -15.56
N ILE A 133 2.95 -20.47 -16.36
CA ILE A 133 2.75 -19.08 -15.93
C ILE A 133 1.26 -18.86 -15.69
N TYR A 134 0.90 -18.43 -14.48
CA TYR A 134 -0.45 -17.95 -14.17
C TYR A 134 -0.54 -16.45 -14.46
N ILE A 135 -1.56 -16.03 -15.23
CA ILE A 135 -1.77 -14.63 -15.63
C ILE A 135 -3.17 -14.19 -15.16
N SER A 136 -3.21 -13.14 -14.34
CA SER A 136 -4.43 -12.48 -13.83
C SER A 136 -4.11 -11.02 -13.53
N PHE A 137 -5.05 -10.11 -13.78
CA PHE A 137 -4.91 -8.66 -13.55
C PHE A 137 -5.96 -8.17 -12.54
#